data_AF-A0A523FSY7-F1
#
_entry.id   AF-A0A523FSY7-F1
#
_cell.length_a   1.000
_cell.length_b   1.000
_cell.length_c   1.000
_cell.angle_alpha   90.00
_cell.angle_beta   90.00
_cell.angle_gamma   90.00
#
_symmetry.space_group_name_H-M   'P 1'
#
loop_
_entity.id
_entity.type
_entity.pdbx_description
1 polymer ?
#
loop_
_entity_poly.entity_id
_entity_poly.type
_entity_poly.pdbx_seq_one_letter_code
_entity_poly.pdbx_strand_id
1 'polypeptide(L)'
;MISVSVIIPLSQIDTTNPAHISGMIQQTVRLAVPWLFVAFAASSLVYVFPNNFSKWIARNRRIFGLCFAAGMAWQLFFILWLVIGSFDYYMAEAYSYYDLSEQIPGYIILFAMTFTSFKFGRSMLSPRQWKFLHKGGIYFIWAVVWSTYWFELYFYDDIQPIDYAYYWMGIAAWGMRLAAWTKKRRLSKKMKGTLKLSDQIAFGIFTGIGLFLIFFGNFWTPLTPDTFSDFTFGGWAALFVPFLILVPLYTAALVATPARG
;
A
#
# COMPACT_ATOMS: atom_id res chain seq x y z
N MET A 1 -19.44 -11.37 -0.94
CA MET A 1 -18.26 -11.88 -1.66
C MET A 1 -17.10 -12.10 -0.70
N ILE A 2 -16.51 -11.07 -0.08
CA ILE A 2 -15.39 -11.22 0.88
C ILE A 2 -15.69 -12.28 1.97
N SER A 3 -16.77 -12.11 2.73
CA SER A 3 -17.09 -13.07 3.81
C SER A 3 -17.33 -14.50 3.30
N VAL A 4 -17.91 -14.67 2.11
CA VAL A 4 -18.12 -16.00 1.52
C VAL A 4 -16.78 -16.65 1.16
N SER A 5 -15.86 -15.88 0.57
CA SER A 5 -14.51 -16.32 0.24
C SER A 5 -13.64 -16.62 1.48
N VAL A 6 -14.05 -16.18 2.68
CA VAL A 6 -13.40 -16.51 3.96
C VAL A 6 -14.06 -17.71 4.63
N ILE A 7 -15.40 -17.76 4.65
CA ILE A 7 -16.17 -18.82 5.32
C ILE A 7 -15.97 -20.18 4.66
N ILE A 8 -15.86 -20.24 3.33
CA ILE A 8 -15.67 -21.51 2.62
C ILE A 8 -14.35 -22.18 3.08
N PRO A 9 -13.16 -21.56 2.97
CA PRO A 9 -11.92 -22.13 3.51
C PRO A 9 -11.98 -22.41 5.02
N LEU A 10 -12.58 -21.50 5.81
CA LEU A 10 -12.70 -21.68 7.25
C LEU A 10 -13.46 -22.97 7.61
N SER A 11 -14.48 -23.35 6.83
CA SER A 11 -15.23 -24.58 7.02
C SER A 11 -14.47 -25.86 6.66
N GLN A 12 -13.30 -25.74 6.02
CA GLN A 12 -12.49 -26.84 5.53
C GLN A 12 -11.24 -27.09 6.38
N ILE A 13 -10.89 -26.16 7.27
CA ILE A 13 -9.71 -26.28 8.14
C ILE A 13 -10.09 -26.82 9.51
N ASP A 14 -9.15 -27.52 10.14
CA ASP A 14 -9.23 -27.84 11.56
C ASP A 14 -8.93 -26.58 12.40
N THR A 15 -9.97 -26.01 13.00
CA THR A 15 -9.89 -24.78 13.80
C THR A 15 -9.29 -24.99 15.19
N THR A 16 -9.04 -26.24 15.60
CA THR A 16 -8.30 -26.53 16.84
C THR A 16 -6.79 -26.40 16.65
N ASN A 17 -6.30 -26.45 15.41
CA ASN A 17 -4.91 -26.23 15.07
C ASN A 17 -4.62 -24.73 14.83
N PRO A 18 -3.81 -24.08 15.67
CA PRO A 18 -3.52 -22.65 15.53
C PRO A 18 -2.77 -22.30 14.24
N ALA A 19 -2.01 -23.22 13.66
CA ALA A 19 -1.34 -22.98 12.38
C ALA A 19 -2.33 -22.76 11.23
N HIS A 20 -3.46 -23.48 11.23
CA HIS A 20 -4.50 -23.28 10.23
C HIS A 20 -5.20 -21.93 10.40
N ILE A 21 -5.44 -21.48 11.64
CA ILE A 21 -5.99 -20.15 11.92
C ILE A 21 -5.01 -19.05 11.47
N SER A 22 -3.70 -19.25 11.69
CA SER A 22 -2.66 -18.34 11.20
C SER A 22 -2.69 -18.21 9.67
N GLY A 23 -2.84 -19.33 8.95
CA GLY A 23 -3.00 -19.32 7.49
C GLY A 23 -4.18 -18.47 7.00
N MET A 24 -5.28 -18.40 7.77
CA MET A 24 -6.43 -17.55 7.45
C MET A 24 -6.10 -16.05 7.51
N ILE A 25 -5.14 -15.63 8.33
CA ILE A 25 -4.65 -14.24 8.39
C ILE A 25 -4.04 -13.87 7.04
N GLN A 26 -3.08 -14.66 6.54
CA GLN A 26 -2.44 -14.38 5.26
C GLN A 26 -3.45 -14.43 4.10
N GLN A 27 -4.36 -15.40 4.13
CA GLN A 27 -5.40 -15.54 3.10
C GLN A 27 -6.35 -14.34 3.05
N THR A 28 -6.78 -13.82 4.20
CA THR A 28 -7.68 -12.66 4.27
C THR A 28 -6.99 -11.39 3.79
N VAL A 29 -5.70 -11.20 4.10
CA VAL A 29 -4.89 -10.10 3.56
C VAL A 29 -4.82 -10.19 2.03
N ARG A 30 -4.42 -11.35 1.50
CA ARG A 30 -4.31 -11.57 0.05
C ARG A 30 -5.64 -11.28 -0.65
N LEU A 31 -6.77 -11.72 -0.08
CA LEU A 31 -8.10 -11.41 -0.61
C LEU A 31 -8.43 -9.90 -0.58
N ALA A 32 -7.95 -9.17 0.42
CA ALA A 32 -8.26 -7.75 0.64
C ALA A 32 -7.44 -6.82 -0.28
N VAL A 33 -6.17 -7.11 -0.50
CA VAL A 33 -5.17 -6.25 -1.15
C VAL A 33 -5.59 -5.71 -2.53
N PRO A 34 -6.16 -6.50 -3.45
CA PRO A 34 -6.60 -5.98 -4.75
C PRO A 34 -7.59 -4.81 -4.62
N TRP A 35 -8.49 -4.87 -3.64
CA TRP A 35 -9.51 -3.85 -3.43
C TRP A 35 -8.91 -2.53 -2.93
N LEU A 36 -7.87 -2.59 -2.10
CA LEU A 36 -7.10 -1.42 -1.68
C LEU A 36 -6.46 -0.75 -2.89
N PHE A 37 -5.74 -1.49 -3.72
CA PHE A 37 -5.02 -0.93 -4.86
C PHE A 37 -5.97 -0.30 -5.89
N VAL A 38 -7.14 -0.91 -6.14
CA VAL A 38 -8.18 -0.31 -6.98
C VAL A 38 -8.72 0.98 -6.34
N ALA A 39 -9.06 0.97 -5.04
CA ALA A 39 -9.56 2.16 -4.34
C ALA A 39 -8.50 3.29 -4.27
N PHE A 40 -7.23 2.91 -4.20
CA PHE A 40 -6.09 3.81 -4.22
C PHE A 40 -5.93 4.43 -5.61
N ALA A 41 -5.89 3.66 -6.68
CA ALA A 41 -5.70 4.19 -8.04
C ALA A 41 -6.93 4.91 -8.62
N ALA A 42 -8.13 4.67 -8.08
CA ALA A 42 -9.41 5.09 -8.63
C ALA A 42 -9.47 6.54 -9.17
N SER A 43 -9.08 7.54 -8.36
CA SER A 43 -9.12 8.95 -8.78
C SER A 43 -8.13 9.27 -9.89
N SER A 44 -6.99 8.57 -9.92
CA SER A 44 -5.92 8.79 -10.87
C SER A 44 -6.23 8.15 -12.22
N LEU A 45 -6.90 6.99 -12.21
CA LEU A 45 -7.36 6.30 -13.42
C LEU A 45 -8.23 7.20 -14.29
N VAL A 46 -9.16 7.95 -13.70
CA VAL A 46 -10.02 8.90 -14.46
C VAL A 46 -9.20 9.98 -15.15
N TYR A 47 -8.10 10.40 -14.53
CA TYR A 47 -7.29 11.51 -15.00
C TYR A 47 -6.25 11.08 -16.05
N VAL A 48 -5.68 9.89 -15.90
CA VAL A 48 -4.72 9.31 -16.85
C VAL A 48 -5.47 8.71 -18.05
N PHE A 49 -6.52 7.91 -17.81
CA PHE A 49 -7.30 7.19 -18.82
C PHE A 49 -8.79 7.52 -18.71
N PRO A 50 -9.25 8.68 -19.24
CA PRO A 50 -10.63 9.12 -19.10
C PRO A 50 -11.58 8.31 -19.99
N ASN A 51 -12.11 7.20 -19.48
CA ASN A 51 -13.08 6.34 -20.17
C ASN A 51 -14.24 5.96 -19.21
N ASN A 52 -15.22 5.21 -19.72
CA ASN A 52 -16.39 4.82 -18.92
C ASN A 52 -16.02 3.90 -17.75
N PHE A 53 -15.04 3.03 -17.95
CA PHE A 53 -14.56 2.09 -16.95
C PHE A 53 -13.86 2.80 -15.77
N SER A 54 -12.93 3.72 -16.05
CA SER A 54 -12.24 4.48 -15.00
C SER A 54 -13.19 5.37 -14.20
N LYS A 55 -14.19 5.97 -14.86
CA LYS A 55 -15.26 6.72 -14.19
C LYS A 55 -16.11 5.80 -13.32
N TRP A 56 -16.43 4.59 -13.78
CA TRP A 56 -17.17 3.60 -12.98
C TRP A 56 -16.36 3.19 -11.75
N ILE A 57 -15.05 2.92 -11.88
CA ILE A 57 -14.18 2.62 -10.74
C ILE A 57 -14.21 3.76 -9.73
N ALA A 58 -14.05 5.01 -10.19
CA ALA A 58 -14.03 6.17 -9.31
C ALA A 58 -15.36 6.40 -8.57
N ARG A 59 -16.51 6.18 -9.23
CA ARG A 59 -17.83 6.24 -8.59
C ARG A 59 -17.99 5.17 -7.51
N ASN A 60 -17.46 3.97 -7.75
CA ASN A 60 -17.53 2.83 -6.84
C ASN A 60 -16.34 2.74 -5.87
N ARG A 61 -15.45 3.75 -5.81
CA ARG A 61 -14.27 3.79 -4.94
C ARG A 61 -14.59 3.44 -3.48
N ARG A 62 -15.72 3.94 -2.97
CA ARG A 62 -16.18 3.64 -1.61
C ARG A 62 -16.44 2.14 -1.41
N ILE A 63 -17.04 1.47 -2.39
CA ILE A 63 -17.35 0.03 -2.31
C ILE A 63 -16.04 -0.77 -2.25
N PHE A 64 -15.08 -0.47 -3.11
CA PHE A 64 -13.76 -1.12 -3.07
C PHE A 64 -13.04 -0.92 -1.72
N GLY A 65 -13.07 0.30 -1.19
CA GLY A 65 -12.53 0.57 0.15
C GLY A 65 -13.23 -0.23 1.25
N LEU A 66 -14.56 -0.40 1.18
CA LEU A 66 -15.31 -1.23 2.12
C LEU A 66 -15.05 -2.73 1.95
N CYS A 67 -14.80 -3.20 0.72
CA CYS A 67 -14.36 -4.59 0.49
C CYS A 67 -13.00 -4.86 1.13
N PHE A 68 -12.05 -3.95 0.99
CA PHE A 68 -10.76 -4.01 1.69
C PHE A 68 -10.99 -4.03 3.22
N ALA A 69 -11.77 -3.08 3.75
CA ALA A 69 -12.06 -3.01 5.18
C ALA A 69 -12.70 -4.29 5.73
N ALA A 70 -13.61 -4.92 4.97
CA ALA A 70 -14.21 -6.19 5.36
C ALA A 70 -13.18 -7.34 5.41
N GLY A 71 -12.23 -7.38 4.48
CA GLY A 71 -11.16 -8.38 4.49
C GLY A 71 -10.23 -8.21 5.69
N MET A 72 -9.84 -6.97 5.98
CA MET A 72 -9.03 -6.65 7.17
C MET A 72 -9.78 -6.89 8.48
N ALA A 73 -11.11 -6.75 8.51
CA ALA A 73 -11.90 -7.11 9.68
C ALA A 73 -11.86 -8.62 9.96
N TRP A 74 -11.91 -9.45 8.91
CA TRP A 74 -11.68 -10.90 9.06
C TRP A 74 -10.26 -11.22 9.50
N GLN A 75 -9.26 -10.53 8.95
CA GLN A 75 -7.87 -10.68 9.40
C GLN A 75 -7.74 -10.38 10.90
N LEU A 76 -8.27 -9.24 11.35
CA LEU A 76 -8.25 -8.85 12.76
C LEU A 76 -8.96 -9.88 13.65
N PHE A 77 -10.09 -10.43 13.18
CA PHE A 77 -10.79 -11.50 13.86
C PHE A 77 -9.90 -12.74 14.06
N PHE A 78 -9.17 -13.19 13.04
CA PHE A 78 -8.26 -14.34 13.18
C PHE A 78 -7.04 -14.05 14.05
N ILE A 79 -6.49 -12.83 14.00
CA ILE A 79 -5.44 -12.39 14.93
C ILE A 79 -5.95 -12.49 16.38
N LEU A 80 -7.13 -11.94 16.67
CA LEU A 80 -7.71 -11.99 18.01
C LEU A 80 -8.03 -13.41 18.45
N TRP A 81 -8.48 -14.27 17.53
CA TRP A 81 -8.67 -15.69 17.81
C TRP A 81 -7.37 -16.33 18.29
N LEU A 82 -6.24 -16.13 17.58
CA LEU A 82 -4.94 -16.66 17.99
C LEU A 82 -4.47 -16.09 19.32
N VAL A 83 -4.56 -14.77 19.50
CA VAL A 83 -4.10 -14.11 20.74
C VAL A 83 -4.87 -14.62 21.96
N ILE A 84 -6.19 -14.85 21.82
CA ILE A 84 -7.05 -15.28 22.94
C ILE A 84 -7.00 -16.80 23.13
N GLY A 85 -7.01 -17.58 22.05
CA GLY A 85 -7.15 -19.03 22.08
C GLY A 85 -5.85 -19.81 22.01
N SER A 86 -4.75 -19.19 21.58
CA SER A 86 -3.46 -19.86 21.32
C SER A 86 -2.29 -18.90 21.47
N PHE A 87 -2.22 -18.21 22.62
CA PHE A 87 -1.25 -17.15 22.87
C PHE A 87 0.21 -17.59 22.71
N ASP A 88 0.57 -18.78 23.21
CA ASP A 88 1.94 -19.30 23.09
C ASP A 88 2.35 -19.50 21.63
N TYR A 89 1.44 -20.03 20.80
CA TYR A 89 1.65 -20.15 19.36
C TYR A 89 1.80 -18.77 18.71
N TYR A 90 0.92 -17.82 19.05
CA TYR A 90 1.01 -16.46 18.52
C TYR A 90 2.37 -15.81 18.83
N MET A 91 2.83 -15.92 20.07
CA MET A 91 4.12 -15.36 20.50
C MET A 91 5.31 -16.04 19.81
N ALA A 92 5.23 -17.34 19.52
CA ALA A 92 6.31 -18.08 18.87
C ALA A 92 6.36 -17.86 17.36
N GLU A 93 5.21 -17.85 16.68
CA GLU A 93 5.14 -18.01 15.21
C GLU A 93 4.59 -16.80 14.46
N ALA A 94 3.90 -15.87 15.13
CA ALA A 94 3.21 -14.76 14.47
C ALA A 94 3.55 -13.37 15.03
N TYR A 95 4.13 -13.29 16.22
CA TYR A 95 4.45 -12.03 16.86
C TYR A 95 5.68 -11.38 16.24
N SER A 96 5.51 -10.12 15.81
CA SER A 96 6.60 -9.23 15.42
C SER A 96 6.31 -7.85 15.98
N TYR A 97 7.25 -7.29 16.74
CA TYR A 97 7.13 -5.94 17.29
C TYR A 97 7.01 -4.89 16.17
N TYR A 98 7.79 -5.04 15.10
CA TYR A 98 7.77 -4.14 13.96
C TYR A 98 6.43 -4.22 13.22
N ASP A 99 5.91 -5.43 12.97
CA ASP A 99 4.64 -5.57 12.27
C ASP A 99 3.48 -5.01 13.11
N LEU A 100 3.50 -5.26 14.43
CA LEU A 100 2.49 -4.73 15.35
C LEU A 100 2.47 -3.20 15.34
N SER A 101 3.64 -2.58 15.24
CA SER A 101 3.77 -1.12 15.19
C SER A 101 3.17 -0.47 13.95
N GLU A 102 3.14 -1.17 12.82
CA GLU A 102 2.50 -0.70 11.59
C GLU A 102 1.00 -1.05 11.58
N GLN A 103 0.66 -2.25 12.06
CA GLN A 103 -0.69 -2.79 12.07
C GLN A 103 -1.62 -2.00 13.00
N ILE A 104 -1.20 -1.66 14.23
CA ILE A 104 -2.07 -0.94 15.18
C ILE A 104 -2.52 0.42 14.60
N PRO A 105 -1.62 1.32 14.16
CA PRO A 105 -2.02 2.55 13.48
C PRO A 105 -2.84 2.28 12.21
N GLY A 106 -2.49 1.24 11.44
CA GLY A 106 -3.23 0.81 10.26
C GLY A 106 -4.70 0.52 10.55
N TYR A 107 -4.98 -0.28 11.59
CA TYR A 107 -6.35 -0.60 12.01
C TYR A 107 -7.10 0.61 12.55
N ILE A 108 -6.46 1.48 13.34
CA ILE A 108 -7.09 2.72 13.85
C ILE A 108 -7.50 3.62 12.67
N ILE A 109 -6.59 3.85 11.73
CA ILE A 109 -6.83 4.67 10.54
C ILE A 109 -7.92 4.05 9.67
N LEU A 110 -7.83 2.74 9.39
CA LEU A 110 -8.81 2.02 8.58
C LEU A 110 -10.20 2.04 9.21
N PHE A 111 -10.30 1.84 10.53
CA PHE A 111 -11.55 1.94 11.26
C PHE A 111 -12.15 3.34 11.14
N ALA A 112 -11.35 4.40 11.39
CA ALA A 112 -11.79 5.78 11.25
C ALA A 112 -12.26 6.10 9.81
N MET A 113 -11.53 5.64 8.80
CA MET A 113 -11.90 5.80 7.39
C MET A 113 -13.20 5.05 7.04
N THR A 114 -13.36 3.83 7.56
CA THR A 114 -14.55 2.99 7.34
C THR A 114 -15.78 3.62 7.99
N PHE A 115 -15.67 4.00 9.26
CA PHE A 115 -16.74 4.66 10.00
C PHE A 115 -17.17 5.97 9.33
N THR A 116 -16.21 6.80 8.91
CA THR A 116 -16.47 8.08 8.22
C THR A 116 -16.82 7.93 6.74
N SER A 117 -16.94 6.70 6.24
CA SER A 117 -17.49 6.42 4.91
C SER A 117 -19.02 6.41 4.92
N PHE A 118 -19.67 6.22 6.08
CA PHE A 118 -21.13 6.28 6.23
C PHE A 118 -21.62 7.68 6.56
N LYS A 119 -22.89 7.99 6.28
CA LYS A 119 -23.48 9.33 6.48
C LYS A 119 -23.27 9.83 7.92
N PHE A 120 -23.51 8.95 8.89
CA PHE A 120 -23.37 9.22 10.32
C PHE A 120 -21.94 9.61 10.72
N GLY A 121 -20.94 8.78 10.39
CA GLY A 121 -19.54 9.14 10.68
C GLY A 121 -19.05 10.33 9.86
N ARG A 122 -19.53 10.47 8.61
CA ARG A 122 -19.18 11.59 7.74
C ARG A 122 -19.62 12.94 8.30
N SER A 123 -20.78 13.02 8.96
CA SER A 123 -21.29 14.27 9.54
C SER A 123 -20.48 14.76 10.74
N MET A 124 -19.64 13.92 11.35
CA MET A 124 -18.78 14.29 12.49
C MET A 124 -17.52 15.05 12.07
N LEU A 125 -17.20 15.11 10.77
CA LEU A 125 -15.98 15.74 10.26
C LEU A 125 -16.28 16.91 9.32
N SER A 126 -15.49 17.97 9.44
CA SER A 126 -15.44 19.00 8.39
C SER A 126 -14.95 18.40 7.06
N PRO A 127 -15.29 19.01 5.91
CA PRO A 127 -14.77 18.56 4.60
C PRO A 127 -13.23 18.50 4.53
N ARG A 128 -12.53 19.38 5.25
CA ARG A 128 -11.06 19.40 5.31
C ARG A 128 -10.51 18.20 6.08
N GLN A 129 -11.03 17.95 7.29
CA GLN A 129 -10.64 16.81 8.12
C GLN A 129 -10.91 15.48 7.40
N TRP A 130 -12.10 15.33 6.80
CA TRP A 130 -12.45 14.12 6.06
C TRP A 130 -11.48 13.90 4.88
N LYS A 131 -11.15 14.95 4.12
CA LYS A 131 -10.19 14.86 3.02
C LYS A 131 -8.78 14.53 3.51
N PHE A 132 -8.36 15.09 4.63
CA PHE A 132 -7.06 14.78 5.23
C PHE A 132 -6.99 13.32 5.67
N LEU A 133 -7.97 12.84 6.43
CA LEU A 133 -8.10 11.45 6.87
C LEU A 133 -8.09 10.48 5.69
N HIS A 134 -8.96 10.69 4.70
CA HIS A 134 -9.10 9.75 3.57
C HIS A 134 -7.96 9.82 2.57
N LYS A 135 -7.26 10.96 2.46
CA LYS A 135 -6.07 11.07 1.62
C LYS A 135 -4.85 10.51 2.35
N GLY A 136 -4.55 10.98 3.55
CA GLY A 136 -3.41 10.49 4.34
C GLY A 136 -3.55 9.01 4.64
N GLY A 137 -4.70 8.59 5.14
CA GLY A 137 -4.95 7.20 5.51
C GLY A 137 -4.84 6.22 4.36
N ILE A 138 -5.33 6.55 3.15
CA ILE A 138 -5.16 5.63 2.02
C ILE A 138 -3.71 5.54 1.52
N TYR A 139 -2.89 6.60 1.68
CA TYR A 139 -1.46 6.51 1.40
C TYR A 139 -0.73 5.71 2.49
N PHE A 140 -1.09 5.90 3.76
CA PHE A 140 -0.52 5.13 4.87
C PHE A 140 -0.81 3.64 4.72
N ILE A 141 -2.08 3.27 4.50
CA ILE A 141 -2.49 1.88 4.32
C ILE A 141 -1.85 1.27 3.07
N TRP A 142 -1.78 2.01 1.95
CA TRP A 142 -1.04 1.55 0.77
C TRP A 142 0.44 1.31 1.09
N ALA A 143 1.07 2.21 1.85
CA ALA A 143 2.48 2.11 2.20
C ALA A 143 2.75 0.85 3.00
N VAL A 144 1.98 0.60 4.07
CA VAL A 144 2.09 -0.60 4.92
C VAL A 144 1.84 -1.88 4.11
N VAL A 145 0.75 -1.94 3.35
CA VAL A 145 0.42 -3.16 2.59
C VAL A 145 1.44 -3.45 1.49
N TRP A 146 1.93 -2.41 0.82
CA TRP A 146 2.92 -2.59 -0.23
C TRP A 146 4.31 -2.92 0.33
N SER A 147 4.71 -2.32 1.46
CA SER A 147 5.99 -2.65 2.12
C SER A 147 6.01 -4.09 2.58
N THR A 148 4.90 -4.66 3.05
CA THR A 148 4.80 -6.11 3.34
C THR A 148 5.27 -6.94 2.16
N TYR A 149 4.74 -6.71 0.96
CA TYR A 149 5.16 -7.46 -0.24
C TYR A 149 6.57 -7.12 -0.72
N TRP A 150 7.09 -5.93 -0.42
CA TRP A 150 8.50 -5.64 -0.66
C TRP A 150 9.39 -6.49 0.26
N PHE A 151 9.07 -6.60 1.55
CA PHE A 151 9.83 -7.45 2.46
C PHE A 151 9.73 -8.92 2.07
N GLU A 152 8.53 -9.43 1.74
CA GLU A 152 8.31 -10.81 1.25
C GLU A 152 9.23 -11.15 0.08
N LEU A 153 9.43 -10.24 -0.87
CA LEU A 153 10.27 -10.50 -2.05
C LEU A 153 11.78 -10.48 -1.78
N TYR A 154 12.24 -9.81 -0.74
CA TYR A 154 13.67 -9.48 -0.58
C TYR A 154 14.29 -9.93 0.75
N PHE A 155 13.48 -10.32 1.74
CA PHE A 155 13.94 -10.66 3.09
C PHE A 155 13.38 -11.98 3.61
N TYR A 156 12.37 -12.56 2.95
CA TYR A 156 11.81 -13.86 3.32
C TYR A 156 12.14 -14.92 2.26
N ASP A 157 12.30 -16.16 2.72
CA ASP A 157 12.70 -17.28 1.86
C ASP A 157 11.52 -17.91 1.11
N ASP A 158 10.31 -17.82 1.66
CA ASP A 158 9.09 -18.43 1.09
C ASP A 158 8.36 -17.49 0.12
N ILE A 159 9.03 -17.16 -0.99
CA ILE A 159 8.49 -16.25 -1.99
C ILE A 159 7.43 -16.96 -2.84
N GLN A 160 6.19 -16.47 -2.79
CA GLN A 160 5.09 -16.99 -3.59
C GLN A 160 4.85 -16.13 -4.84
N PRO A 161 4.36 -16.70 -5.96
CA PRO A 161 4.05 -15.93 -7.18
C PRO A 161 3.08 -14.76 -6.96
N ILE A 162 2.21 -14.87 -5.96
CA ILE A 162 1.25 -13.83 -5.60
C ILE A 162 1.92 -12.59 -4.99
N ASP A 163 3.09 -12.76 -4.35
CA ASP A 163 3.81 -11.65 -3.71
C ASP A 163 4.42 -10.74 -4.78
N TYR A 164 4.94 -11.31 -5.88
CA TYR A 164 5.32 -10.56 -7.08
C TYR A 164 4.13 -9.80 -7.68
N ALA A 165 2.97 -10.46 -7.80
CA ALA A 165 1.79 -9.83 -8.36
C ALA A 165 1.38 -8.60 -7.53
N TYR A 166 1.36 -8.71 -6.21
CA TYR A 166 0.97 -7.61 -5.33
C TYR A 166 2.02 -6.52 -5.21
N TYR A 167 3.30 -6.85 -5.23
CA TYR A 167 4.38 -5.88 -5.36
C TYR A 167 4.17 -4.98 -6.60
N TRP A 168 4.02 -5.61 -7.78
CA TRP A 168 3.86 -4.88 -9.04
C TRP A 168 2.53 -4.14 -9.14
N MET A 169 1.44 -4.71 -8.64
CA MET A 169 0.15 -4.02 -8.56
C MET A 169 0.23 -2.78 -7.67
N GLY A 170 0.93 -2.85 -6.53
CA GLY A 170 1.14 -1.72 -5.64
C GLY A 170 1.95 -0.60 -6.28
N ILE A 171 3.06 -0.95 -6.95
CA ILE A 171 3.87 -0.01 -7.76
C ILE A 171 3.03 0.61 -8.89
N ALA A 172 2.25 -0.18 -9.62
CA ALA A 172 1.40 0.32 -10.70
C ALA A 172 0.34 1.30 -10.17
N ALA A 173 -0.31 0.98 -9.05
CA ALA A 173 -1.31 1.85 -8.43
C ALA A 173 -0.71 3.19 -7.95
N TRP A 174 0.50 3.17 -7.40
CA TRP A 174 1.25 4.38 -7.05
C TRP A 174 1.72 5.16 -8.29
N GLY A 175 2.24 4.47 -9.30
CA GLY A 175 2.67 5.05 -10.57
C GLY A 175 1.53 5.80 -11.28
N MET A 176 0.31 5.26 -11.24
CA MET A 176 -0.89 5.96 -11.73
C MET A 176 -1.12 7.29 -11.00
N ARG A 177 -0.91 7.34 -9.68
CA ARG A 177 -1.01 8.58 -8.88
C ARG A 177 0.09 9.56 -9.21
N LEU A 178 1.32 9.09 -9.37
CA LEU A 178 2.42 9.94 -9.79
C LEU A 178 2.14 10.55 -11.17
N ALA A 179 1.77 9.74 -12.16
CA ALA A 179 1.40 10.18 -13.50
C ALA A 179 0.26 11.20 -13.49
N ALA A 180 -0.80 10.93 -12.71
CA ALA A 180 -1.93 11.84 -12.59
C ALA A 180 -1.52 13.18 -11.96
N TRP A 181 -0.71 13.15 -10.90
CA TRP A 181 -0.19 14.34 -10.25
C TRP A 181 0.68 15.17 -11.21
N THR A 182 1.60 14.53 -11.93
CA THR A 182 2.48 15.18 -12.92
C THR A 182 1.67 15.86 -14.00
N LYS A 183 0.73 15.13 -14.62
CA LYS A 183 -0.14 15.67 -15.69
C LYS A 183 -0.99 16.84 -15.17
N LYS A 184 -1.53 16.77 -13.94
CA LYS A 184 -2.30 17.86 -13.31
C LYS A 184 -1.46 19.11 -13.13
N ARG A 185 -0.22 18.94 -12.69
CA ARG A 185 0.70 20.05 -12.42
C ARG A 185 1.18 20.72 -13.72
N ARG A 186 1.38 19.95 -14.80
CA ARG A 186 1.68 20.51 -16.14
C ARG A 186 0.51 21.33 -16.67
N LEU A 187 -0.72 20.81 -16.58
CA LEU A 187 -1.92 21.53 -17.03
C LEU A 187 -2.17 22.81 -16.22
N SER A 188 -2.09 22.75 -14.88
CA SER A 188 -2.31 23.94 -14.04
C SER A 188 -1.31 25.06 -14.31
N LYS A 189 -0.07 24.69 -14.66
CA LYS A 189 0.98 25.67 -14.99
C LYS A 189 0.93 26.15 -16.44
N LYS A 190 -0.02 25.67 -17.26
CA LYS A 190 -0.10 25.91 -18.71
C LYS A 190 1.25 25.69 -19.41
N MET A 191 2.00 24.67 -18.97
CA MET A 191 3.29 24.36 -19.57
C MET A 191 3.11 23.98 -21.04
N LYS A 192 3.63 24.81 -21.94
CA LYS A 192 3.72 24.56 -23.38
C LYS A 192 5.21 24.49 -23.76
N GLY A 193 5.57 23.54 -24.62
CA GLY A 193 6.95 23.31 -25.05
C GLY A 193 7.65 22.16 -24.34
N THR A 194 8.83 21.80 -24.85
CA THR A 194 9.73 20.78 -24.31
C THR A 194 10.48 21.32 -23.08
N LEU A 195 10.86 20.42 -22.17
CA LEU A 195 11.73 20.76 -21.04
C LEU A 195 13.10 21.26 -21.54
N LYS A 196 13.84 22.03 -20.72
CA LYS A 196 15.24 22.37 -21.02
C LYS A 196 16.07 21.09 -21.13
N LEU A 197 17.17 21.10 -21.91
CA LEU A 197 18.03 19.92 -22.05
C LEU A 197 18.54 19.40 -20.70
N SER A 198 18.92 20.29 -19.78
CA SER A 198 19.31 19.94 -18.41
C SER A 198 18.21 19.19 -17.65
N ASP A 199 16.96 19.64 -17.79
CA ASP A 199 15.80 19.04 -17.12
C ASP A 199 15.42 17.70 -17.77
N GLN A 200 15.61 17.56 -19.09
CA GLN A 200 15.42 16.28 -19.79
C GLN A 200 16.45 15.24 -19.35
N ILE A 201 17.72 15.64 -19.25
CA ILE A 201 18.80 14.77 -18.77
C ILE A 201 18.52 14.36 -17.32
N ALA A 202 18.22 15.31 -16.44
CA ALA A 202 17.89 15.02 -15.04
C ALA A 202 16.65 14.11 -14.93
N PHE A 203 15.60 14.37 -15.70
CA PHE A 203 14.43 13.49 -15.76
C PHE A 203 14.81 12.06 -16.17
N GLY A 204 15.64 11.90 -17.21
CA GLY A 204 16.12 10.60 -17.68
C GLY A 204 16.92 9.85 -16.61
N ILE A 205 17.88 10.53 -15.97
CA ILE A 205 18.71 9.96 -14.89
C ILE A 205 17.84 9.49 -13.73
N PHE A 206 17.00 10.36 -13.16
CA PHE A 206 16.17 10.02 -12.02
C PHE A 206 15.14 8.93 -12.36
N THR A 207 14.61 8.91 -13.59
CA THR A 207 13.74 7.83 -14.05
C THR A 207 14.50 6.51 -14.15
N GLY A 208 15.69 6.51 -14.74
CA GLY A 208 16.56 5.33 -14.87
C GLY A 208 16.93 4.75 -13.50
N ILE A 209 17.36 5.58 -12.56
CA ILE A 209 17.68 5.15 -11.18
C ILE A 209 16.43 4.57 -10.51
N GLY A 210 15.29 5.25 -10.58
CA GLY A 210 14.06 4.78 -9.95
C GLY A 210 13.57 3.45 -10.51
N LEU A 211 13.62 3.28 -11.84
CA LEU A 211 13.30 2.01 -12.48
C LEU A 211 14.31 0.92 -12.09
N PHE A 212 15.60 1.24 -12.03
CA PHE A 212 16.61 0.29 -11.57
C PHE A 212 16.31 -0.21 -10.16
N LEU A 213 16.04 0.69 -9.21
CA LEU A 213 15.74 0.31 -7.82
C LEU A 213 14.48 -0.55 -7.70
N ILE A 214 13.44 -0.30 -8.51
CA ILE A 214 12.20 -1.06 -8.50
C ILE A 214 12.36 -2.45 -9.14
N PHE A 215 13.04 -2.55 -10.29
CA PHE A 215 13.14 -3.81 -11.03
C PHE A 215 14.26 -4.73 -10.52
N PHE A 216 15.33 -4.15 -9.98
CA PHE A 216 16.54 -4.87 -9.62
C PHE A 216 16.80 -4.86 -8.11
N GLY A 217 15.72 -4.99 -7.32
CA GLY A 217 15.78 -5.09 -5.85
C GLY A 217 16.86 -6.04 -5.35
N ASN A 218 16.88 -7.26 -5.87
CA ASN A 218 17.84 -8.32 -5.53
C ASN A 218 19.32 -7.91 -5.64
N PHE A 219 19.65 -6.91 -6.47
CA PHE A 219 21.04 -6.47 -6.64
C PHE A 219 21.50 -5.53 -5.52
N TRP A 220 20.61 -4.78 -4.90
CA TRP A 220 20.97 -3.76 -3.90
C TRP A 220 20.39 -4.02 -2.52
N THR A 221 19.34 -4.83 -2.39
CA THR A 221 18.81 -5.19 -1.06
C THR A 221 19.82 -5.91 -0.18
N PRO A 222 20.75 -6.77 -0.66
CA PRO A 222 21.78 -7.36 0.21
C PRO A 222 22.78 -6.34 0.77
N LEU A 223 22.88 -5.15 0.17
CA LEU A 223 23.71 -4.05 0.68
C LEU A 223 23.02 -3.29 1.84
N THR A 224 21.76 -3.59 2.12
CA THR A 224 20.96 -2.87 3.12
C THR A 224 21.05 -3.44 4.55
N PRO A 225 21.01 -4.77 4.82
CA PRO A 225 20.98 -5.30 6.18
C PRO A 225 22.16 -4.83 7.06
N ASP A 226 23.39 -4.97 6.58
CA ASP A 226 24.60 -4.61 7.35
C ASP A 226 24.76 -3.10 7.55
N THR A 227 24.11 -2.29 6.72
CA THR A 227 24.24 -0.82 6.75
C THR A 227 23.15 -0.14 7.57
N PHE A 228 21.96 -0.75 7.69
CA PHE A 228 20.82 -0.20 8.42
C PHE A 228 20.63 -0.77 9.83
N SER A 229 21.19 -1.95 10.14
CA SER A 229 21.26 -2.48 11.51
C SER A 229 22.10 -1.57 12.43
N ASP A 230 23.12 -0.93 11.87
CA ASP A 230 24.08 -0.08 12.60
C ASP A 230 23.56 1.36 12.82
N PHE A 231 22.44 1.74 12.17
CA PHE A 231 21.82 3.02 12.39
C PHE A 231 20.97 2.98 13.67
N THR A 232 21.37 3.82 14.63
CA THR A 232 20.98 3.94 16.05
C THR A 232 19.49 4.14 16.40
N PHE A 233 18.57 3.87 15.48
CA PHE A 233 17.11 4.02 15.63
C PHE A 233 16.35 2.68 15.71
N GLY A 234 16.94 1.64 16.31
CA GLY A 234 16.22 0.43 16.74
C GLY A 234 15.36 -0.25 15.66
N GLY A 235 15.90 -0.41 14.44
CA GLY A 235 15.24 -1.11 13.32
C GLY A 235 14.10 -0.37 12.62
N TRP A 236 13.56 0.72 13.18
CA TRP A 236 12.46 1.48 12.55
C TRP A 236 12.84 2.12 11.22
N ALA A 237 14.11 2.48 11.04
CA ALA A 237 14.62 3.00 9.77
C ALA A 237 14.46 1.97 8.63
N ALA A 238 14.51 0.67 8.94
CA ALA A 238 14.34 -0.40 7.96
C ALA A 238 12.93 -0.37 7.33
N LEU A 239 11.90 0.01 8.09
CA LEU A 239 10.53 0.15 7.60
C LEU A 239 10.40 1.21 6.49
N PHE A 240 11.35 2.16 6.43
CA PHE A 240 11.35 3.21 5.42
C PHE A 240 12.14 2.89 4.16
N VAL A 241 13.01 1.87 4.19
CA VAL A 241 13.83 1.43 3.06
C VAL A 241 13.01 1.14 1.79
N PRO A 242 11.86 0.43 1.85
CA PRO A 242 11.02 0.23 0.67
C PRO A 242 10.68 1.54 -0.04
N PHE A 243 10.44 2.63 0.70
CA PHE A 243 9.99 3.89 0.10
C PHE A 243 11.11 4.71 -0.54
N LEU A 244 12.37 4.45 -0.20
CA LEU A 244 13.52 5.13 -0.81
C LEU A 244 13.58 4.88 -2.33
N ILE A 245 13.13 3.71 -2.78
CA ILE A 245 13.11 3.35 -4.21
C ILE A 245 12.19 4.25 -5.04
N LEU A 246 11.22 4.92 -4.39
CA LEU A 246 10.24 5.77 -5.03
C LEU A 246 10.72 7.23 -5.17
N VAL A 247 11.72 7.61 -4.37
CA VAL A 247 12.25 8.98 -4.33
C VAL A 247 12.77 9.44 -5.71
N PRO A 248 13.57 8.66 -6.45
CA PRO A 248 14.04 9.09 -7.77
C PRO A 248 12.89 9.35 -8.75
N LEU A 249 11.86 8.49 -8.80
CA LEU A 249 10.71 8.70 -9.68
C LEU A 249 9.90 9.95 -9.29
N TYR A 250 9.75 10.21 -7.99
CA TYR A 250 9.11 11.44 -7.52
C TYR A 250 9.93 12.68 -7.90
N THR A 251 11.25 12.63 -7.79
CA THR A 251 12.17 13.69 -8.22
C THR A 251 12.12 13.91 -9.73
N ALA A 252 12.08 12.86 -10.54
CA ALA A 252 11.87 12.95 -11.97
C ALA A 252 10.56 13.70 -12.29
N ALA A 253 9.47 13.37 -11.60
CA ALA A 253 8.19 14.04 -11.76
C ALA A 253 8.22 15.53 -11.35
N LEU A 254 8.99 15.89 -10.32
CA LEU A 254 9.23 17.28 -9.93
C LEU A 254 10.00 18.05 -11.00
N VAL A 255 11.08 17.47 -11.54
CA VAL A 255 11.89 18.03 -12.64
C VAL A 255 11.04 18.23 -13.90
N ALA A 256 10.13 17.31 -14.19
CA ALA A 256 9.19 17.44 -15.30
C ALA A 256 8.11 18.54 -15.08
N THR A 257 8.03 19.12 -13.88
CA THR A 257 7.03 20.11 -13.48
C THR A 257 7.62 21.26 -12.63
N PRO A 258 8.68 21.95 -13.10
CA PRO A 258 9.45 22.90 -12.30
C PRO A 258 8.58 24.04 -11.77
N ALA A 259 8.89 24.56 -10.58
CA ALA A 259 8.18 25.73 -10.01
C ALA A 259 8.25 26.91 -10.98
N ARG A 260 7.19 27.74 -11.04
CA ARG A 260 7.33 29.05 -11.68
C ARG A 260 8.27 29.84 -10.77
N GLY A 261 9.44 30.20 -11.29
CA GLY A 261 10.28 31.23 -10.67
C GLY A 261 9.58 32.57 -10.68
#